data_AF-A0A2Z4FJM1-F1
#
_entry.id   AF-A0A2Z4FJM1-F1
#
_cell.length_a   1.000
_cell.length_b   1.000
_cell.length_c   1.000
_cell.angle_alpha   90.00
_cell.angle_beta   90.00
_cell.angle_gamma   90.00
#
_symmetry.space_group_name_H-M   'P 1'
#
loop_
_entity.id
_entity.type
_entity.pdbx_description
1 polymer ?
#
loop_
_entity_poly.entity_id
_entity_poly.type
_entity_poly.pdbx_seq_one_letter_code
_entity_poly.pdbx_strand_id
1 'polypeptide(L)'
;MAKVTDPKKAAIRARVIASDIAIYPDIQKKIERGIANDNLFEELADVMREARQHFEGYVCEELCNNTNIFEKAFIDTVFAGTAHIESDIW
;
A
#
# COMPACT_ATOMS: atom_id res chain seq x y z
N MET A 1 1.01 -21.25 -9.78
CA MET A 1 -0.33 -20.65 -10.03
C MET A 1 -0.20 -19.68 -11.20
N ALA A 2 -1.23 -19.55 -12.04
CA ALA A 2 -1.20 -18.55 -13.11
C ALA A 2 -1.24 -17.14 -12.52
N LYS A 3 -0.35 -16.24 -12.97
CA LYS A 3 -0.34 -14.83 -12.55
C LYS A 3 -1.61 -14.14 -13.07
N VAL A 4 -2.16 -13.21 -12.28
CA VAL A 4 -3.33 -12.41 -12.61
C VAL A 4 -2.99 -11.41 -13.72
N THR A 5 -3.78 -11.41 -14.79
CA THR A 5 -3.65 -10.51 -15.95
C THR A 5 -4.79 -9.51 -16.07
N ASP A 6 -5.87 -9.68 -15.29
CA ASP A 6 -7.00 -8.75 -15.26
C ASP A 6 -6.69 -7.59 -14.29
N PRO A 7 -6.62 -6.32 -14.76
CA PRO A 7 -6.35 -5.16 -13.92
C PRO A 7 -7.32 -5.03 -12.74
N LYS A 8 -8.60 -5.40 -12.90
CA LYS A 8 -9.59 -5.30 -11.83
C LYS A 8 -9.29 -6.29 -10.70
N LYS A 9 -8.92 -7.52 -11.06
CA LYS A 9 -8.51 -8.55 -10.08
C LYS A 9 -7.20 -8.17 -9.40
N ALA A 10 -6.25 -7.60 -10.15
CA ALA A 10 -5.03 -7.06 -9.58
C ALA A 10 -5.33 -5.93 -8.56
N ALA A 11 -6.24 -5.00 -8.88
CA ALA A 11 -6.63 -3.93 -7.96
C ALA A 11 -7.30 -4.46 -6.67
N ILE A 12 -8.17 -5.47 -6.78
CA ILE A 12 -8.74 -6.14 -5.61
C ILE A 12 -7.63 -6.77 -4.77
N ARG A 13 -6.67 -7.46 -5.40
CA ARG A 13 -5.54 -8.08 -4.70
C ARG A 13 -4.67 -7.06 -3.97
N ALA A 14 -4.37 -5.94 -4.62
CA ALA A 14 -3.59 -4.85 -4.03
C ALA A 14 -4.30 -4.26 -2.79
N ARG A 15 -5.61 -4.03 -2.86
CA ARG A 15 -6.38 -3.55 -1.69
C ARG A 15 -6.37 -4.54 -0.54
N VAL A 16 -6.51 -5.83 -0.82
CA VAL A 16 -6.45 -6.86 0.24
C VAL A 16 -5.09 -6.84 0.94
N ILE A 17 -3.99 -6.75 0.18
CA ILE A 17 -2.64 -6.65 0.74
C ILE A 17 -2.50 -5.36 1.58
N ALA A 18 -2.95 -4.21 1.06
CA ALA A 18 -2.87 -2.94 1.78
C ALA A 18 -3.69 -2.95 3.08
N SER A 19 -4.91 -3.51 3.05
CA SER A 19 -5.75 -3.65 4.25
C SER A 19 -5.13 -4.60 5.28
N ASP A 20 -4.55 -5.71 4.84
CA ASP A 20 -3.90 -6.68 5.73
C ASP A 20 -2.69 -6.05 6.45
N ILE A 21 -1.94 -5.19 5.77
CA ILE A 21 -0.82 -4.45 6.38
C ILE A 21 -1.33 -3.42 7.40
N ALA A 22 -2.40 -2.71 7.09
CA ALA A 22 -2.92 -1.61 7.90
C ALA A 22 -3.57 -2.05 9.22
N ILE A 23 -3.89 -3.33 9.40
CA ILE A 23 -4.47 -3.85 10.65
C ILE A 23 -3.42 -4.12 11.73
N TYR A 24 -2.14 -4.19 11.38
CA TYR A 24 -1.09 -4.51 12.34
C TYR A 24 -0.77 -3.30 13.26
N PRO A 25 -0.79 -3.46 14.60
CA PRO A 25 -0.63 -2.34 15.53
C PRO A 25 0.70 -1.59 15.43
N ASP A 26 1.79 -2.28 15.09
CA ASP A 26 3.11 -1.68 14.89
C ASP A 26 3.17 -0.84 13.62
N ILE A 27 2.48 -1.29 12.56
CA ILE A 27 2.33 -0.55 11.31
C ILE A 27 1.45 0.68 11.51
N GLN A 28 0.36 0.58 12.28
CA GLN A 28 -0.48 1.72 12.62
C GLN A 28 0.31 2.83 13.32
N LYS A 29 1.17 2.49 14.29
CA LYS A 29 2.04 3.47 14.95
C LYS A 29 3.03 4.13 13.98
N LYS A 30 3.54 3.37 13.01
CA LYS A 30 4.41 3.91 11.95
C LYS A 30 3.65 4.84 11.02
N ILE A 31 2.40 4.51 10.68
CA ILE A 31 1.52 5.37 9.88
C ILE A 31 1.25 6.68 10.61
N GLU A 32 0.83 6.62 11.88
CA GLU A 32 0.55 7.80 12.69
C GLU A 32 1.77 8.72 12.80
N ARG A 33 2.93 8.14 13.15
CA ARG A 33 4.21 8.88 13.17
C ARG A 33 4.56 9.44 11.80
N GLY A 34 4.37 8.64 10.76
CA GLY A 34 4.66 8.98 9.38
C GLY A 34 3.89 10.18 8.87
N ILE A 35 2.58 10.22 9.15
CA ILE A 35 1.71 11.34 8.81
C ILE A 35 2.10 12.57 9.63
N ALA A 36 2.26 12.44 10.94
CA ALA A 36 2.56 13.56 11.83
C ALA A 36 3.91 14.25 11.53
N ASN A 37 4.88 13.53 10.95
CA ASN A 37 6.21 14.06 10.63
C ASN A 37 6.46 14.21 9.12
N ASP A 38 5.43 14.08 8.28
CA ASP A 38 5.54 14.13 6.81
C ASP A 38 6.61 13.19 6.22
N ASN A 39 6.72 11.98 6.77
CA ASN A 39 7.69 10.98 6.35
C ASN A 39 7.11 9.56 6.23
N LEU A 40 5.80 9.46 5.96
CA LEU A 40 5.05 8.19 5.89
C LEU A 40 5.72 7.13 5.01
N PHE A 41 6.13 7.50 3.79
CA PHE A 41 6.70 6.56 2.85
C PHE A 41 8.10 6.08 3.26
N GLU A 42 8.84 6.89 4.02
CA GLU A 42 10.13 6.48 4.60
C GLU A 42 9.91 5.49 5.73
N GLU A 43 8.94 5.77 6.60
CA GLU A 43 8.59 4.94 7.75
C GLU A 43 8.07 3.54 7.38
N LEU A 44 7.43 3.46 6.21
CA LEU A 44 6.83 2.24 5.68
C LEU A 44 7.63 1.65 4.52
N ALA A 45 8.82 2.16 4.21
CA ALA A 45 9.59 1.75 3.03
C ALA A 45 9.83 0.22 2.97
N ASP A 46 10.24 -0.38 4.09
CA ASP A 46 10.48 -1.83 4.16
C ASP A 46 9.19 -2.63 3.99
N VAL A 47 8.11 -2.17 4.63
CA VAL A 47 6.78 -2.79 4.59
C VAL A 47 6.20 -2.73 3.17
N MET A 48 6.32 -1.57 2.52
CA MET A 48 5.89 -1.38 1.14
C MET A 48 6.70 -2.25 0.17
N ARG A 49 8.00 -2.42 0.39
CA ARG A 49 8.85 -3.30 -0.43
C ARG A 49 8.41 -4.76 -0.30
N GLU A 50 8.15 -5.23 0.91
CA GLU A 50 7.66 -6.60 1.13
C GLU A 50 6.28 -6.81 0.50
N ALA A 51 5.36 -5.87 0.73
CA ALA A 51 4.03 -5.88 0.15
C ALA A 51 4.05 -5.88 -1.38
N ARG A 52 4.97 -5.12 -1.98
CA ARG A 52 5.19 -5.07 -3.42
C ARG A 52 5.68 -6.41 -3.96
N GLN A 53 6.67 -7.02 -3.31
CA GLN A 53 7.14 -8.36 -3.66
C GLN A 53 6.02 -9.41 -3.57
N HIS A 54 5.18 -9.31 -2.54
CA HIS A 54 4.03 -10.18 -2.39
C HIS A 54 3.03 -10.00 -3.54
N PHE A 55 2.72 -8.76 -3.91
CA PHE A 55 1.85 -8.43 -5.05
C PHE A 55 2.39 -8.95 -6.38
N GLU A 56 3.68 -8.78 -6.66
CA GLU A 56 4.36 -9.26 -7.87
C GLU A 56 4.37 -10.79 -7.99
N GLY A 57 4.28 -11.50 -6.86
CA GLY A 57 4.08 -12.95 -6.82
C GLY A 57 2.72 -13.40 -7.37
N TYR A 58 1.70 -12.53 -7.36
CA TYR A 58 0.35 -12.86 -7.84
C TYR A 58 -0.02 -12.24 -9.18
N VAL A 59 0.62 -11.15 -9.59
CA VAL A 59 0.22 -10.35 -10.75
C VAL A 59 1.29 -10.40 -11.85
N CYS A 60 0.88 -10.37 -13.12
CA CYS A 60 1.82 -10.40 -14.23
C CYS A 60 2.70 -9.14 -14.24
N GLU A 61 3.93 -9.29 -14.71
CA GLU A 61 4.93 -8.20 -14.74
C GLU A 61 4.48 -7.02 -15.58
N GLU A 62 3.71 -7.24 -16.65
CA GLU A 62 3.15 -6.16 -17.47
C GLU A 62 2.28 -5.20 -16.64
N LEU A 63 1.40 -5.73 -15.78
CA LEU A 63 0.58 -4.90 -14.91
C LEU A 63 1.42 -4.27 -13.80
N CYS A 64 2.38 -5.00 -13.22
CA CYS A 64 3.24 -4.45 -12.17
C CYS A 64 4.11 -3.28 -12.68
N ASN A 65 4.60 -3.36 -13.92
CA ASN A 65 5.56 -2.39 -14.47
C ASN A 65 4.88 -1.22 -15.19
N ASN A 66 3.71 -1.44 -15.82
CA ASN A 66 3.05 -0.43 -16.64
C ASN A 66 1.86 0.24 -15.94
N THR A 67 1.57 -0.11 -14.69
CA THR A 67 0.46 0.47 -13.93
C THR A 67 0.87 0.83 -12.50
N ASN A 68 0.11 1.71 -11.87
CA ASN A 68 0.26 2.12 -10.48
C ASN A 68 -0.81 1.50 -9.56
N ILE A 69 -1.27 0.29 -9.90
CA ILE A 69 -2.39 -0.37 -9.20
C ILE A 69 -2.07 -0.56 -7.70
N PHE A 70 -0.84 -0.94 -7.40
CA PHE A 70 -0.40 -1.19 -6.03
C PHE A 70 -0.34 0.10 -5.21
N GLU A 71 0.32 1.13 -5.75
CA GLU A 71 0.49 2.44 -5.12
C GLU A 71 -0.87 3.09 -4.87
N LYS A 72 -1.76 3.04 -5.87
CA LYS A 72 -3.11 3.59 -5.72
C LYS A 72 -3.88 2.88 -4.61
N ALA A 73 -3.82 1.55 -4.55
CA ALA A 73 -4.49 0.80 -3.49
C ALA A 73 -3.96 1.16 -2.10
N PHE A 74 -2.64 1.36 -1.98
CA PHE A 74 -2.02 1.78 -0.72
C PHE A 74 -2.46 3.19 -0.32
N ILE A 75 -2.44 4.15 -1.23
CA ILE A 75 -2.91 5.52 -0.97
C ILE A 75 -4.38 5.52 -0.55
N ASP A 76 -5.24 4.83 -1.30
CA ASP A 76 -6.68 4.78 -1.02
C ASP A 76 -7.00 4.11 0.33
N THR A 77 -6.17 3.16 0.78
CA THR A 77 -6.47 2.33 1.98
C THR A 77 -5.76 2.85 3.23
N VAL A 78 -4.50 3.26 3.11
CA VAL A 78 -3.65 3.65 4.23
C VAL A 78 -3.66 5.16 4.41
N PHE A 79 -3.31 5.92 3.36
CA PHE A 79 -3.17 7.38 3.46
C PHE A 79 -4.53 8.09 3.54
N ALA A 80 -5.50 7.71 2.72
CA ALA A 80 -6.81 8.37 2.75
C ALA A 80 -7.56 8.14 4.08
N GLY A 81 -7.26 7.05 4.79
CA GLY A 81 -7.82 6.75 6.11
C GLY A 81 -7.26 7.62 7.25
N THR A 82 -6.16 8.34 7.03
CA THR A 82 -5.43 9.06 8.08
C THR A 82 -5.67 10.57 8.08
N ALA A 83 -6.66 11.06 7.33
CA ALA A 83 -7.02 12.49 7.28
C ALA A 83 -7.42 13.11 8.64
N HIS A 84 -7.69 12.27 9.64
CA HIS A 84 -8.01 12.70 11.00
C HIS A 84 -6.75 12.99 11.85
N ILE A 85 -5.56 12.65 11.36
CA ILE A 85 -4.29 12.87 12.05
C ILE A 85 -3.77 14.26 11.68
N GLU A 86 -3.47 15.08 12.68
CA GLU A 86 -2.90 16.42 12.50
C GLU A 86 -1.52 16.34 11.82
N SER A 87 -1.35 17.07 10.72
CA SER A 87 -0.13 17.11 9.92
C SER A 87 -0.15 18.33 9.00
N ASP A 88 1.04 18.84 8.67
CA ASP A 88 1.24 19.99 7.78
C ASP A 88 0.85 19.70 6.32
N ILE A 89 0.62 18.43 5.96
CA ILE A 89 0.28 18.01 4.59
C ILE A 89 -1.19 18.22 4.21
N TRP A 90 -2.04 18.61 5.16
CA TRP A 90 -3.49 18.80 4.97
C TRP A 90 -3.87 20.26 4.66
#